data_AF-A0A7C2ZYK2-F1
#
_entry.id   AF-A0A7C2ZYK2-F1
#
_cell.length_a   1.000
_cell.length_b   1.000
_cell.length_c   1.000
_cell.angle_alpha   90.00
_cell.angle_beta   90.00
_cell.angle_gamma   90.00
#
_symmetry.space_group_name_H-M   'P 1'
#
loop_
_entity.id
_entity.type
_entity.pdbx_description
1 polymer ?
#
loop_
_entity_poly.entity_id
_entity_poly.type
_entity_poly.pdbx_seq_one_letter_code
_entity_poly.pdbx_strand_id
1 'polypeptide(L)'
;MDHDFITVVSGLPRSGTSMMMQMLDAGGLPAVTDNIRTRDEDNPKGYYEFEPVKKTREDPSWVPTACGKVVKMVYRLLYDLPGGFEYRVVFMRRHMDEVLASQDKMLQRAGRQGGNATPEQMAALFRRELDKVDDWLQSQPHFSVMDVQYHEMIADPVPLCEALNTFLGGRLDVRRMAGVVDPSLYRNRS
;
A
#
# COMPACT_ATOMS: atom_id res chain seq x y z
N MET A 1 20.96 -6.80 14.23
CA MET A 1 20.32 -7.99 13.62
C MET A 1 19.21 -7.47 12.75
N ASP A 2 19.51 -7.34 11.47
CA ASP A 2 18.67 -6.70 10.47
C ASP A 2 17.41 -7.55 10.23
N HIS A 3 16.36 -6.93 9.69
CA HIS A 3 15.16 -7.66 9.29
C HIS A 3 15.49 -8.46 8.02
N ASP A 4 15.32 -9.79 8.07
CA ASP A 4 15.65 -10.69 6.95
C ASP A 4 14.58 -10.73 5.84
N PHE A 5 13.56 -9.87 5.92
CA PHE A 5 12.45 -9.81 4.99
C PHE A 5 12.27 -8.41 4.40
N ILE A 6 11.58 -8.35 3.28
CA ILE A 6 11.21 -7.12 2.58
C ILE A 6 9.76 -6.78 2.94
N THR A 7 9.50 -5.56 3.40
CA THR A 7 8.12 -5.12 3.66
C THR A 7 7.55 -4.50 2.40
N VAL A 8 6.36 -4.94 1.99
CA VAL A 8 5.67 -4.39 0.82
C VAL A 8 4.33 -3.82 1.24
N VAL A 9 4.12 -2.53 1.05
CA VAL A 9 2.79 -1.93 1.17
C VAL A 9 2.08 -2.04 -0.16
N SER A 10 0.95 -2.73 -0.18
CA SER A 10 0.17 -2.97 -1.39
C SER A 10 -1.32 -2.77 -1.21
N GLY A 11 -2.06 -2.87 -2.31
CA GLY A 11 -3.50 -2.66 -2.38
C GLY A 11 -3.93 -2.04 -3.71
N LEU A 12 -5.24 -1.83 -3.85
CA LEU A 12 -5.77 -1.04 -4.97
C LEU A 12 -5.25 0.40 -4.91
N PRO A 13 -5.11 1.09 -6.06
CA PRO A 13 -5.03 2.54 -6.06
C PRO A 13 -6.15 3.14 -5.18
N ARG A 14 -5.81 4.21 -4.45
CA ARG A 14 -6.75 4.94 -3.56
C ARG A 14 -7.18 4.20 -2.27
N SER A 15 -6.58 3.06 -1.93
CA SER A 15 -6.87 2.34 -0.67
C SER A 15 -6.10 2.82 0.57
N GLY A 16 -5.25 3.86 0.44
CA GLY A 16 -4.49 4.41 1.56
C GLY A 16 -3.02 3.94 1.66
N THR A 17 -2.47 3.32 0.62
CA THR A 17 -1.07 2.85 0.60
C THR A 17 -0.04 3.95 0.86
N SER A 18 -0.25 5.19 0.39
CA SER A 18 0.67 6.29 0.71
C SER A 18 0.66 6.66 2.20
N MET A 19 -0.50 6.60 2.86
CA MET A 19 -0.60 6.83 4.30
C MET A 19 0.16 5.75 5.07
N MET A 20 -0.01 4.48 4.68
CA MET A 20 0.70 3.38 5.31
C MET A 20 2.22 3.50 5.15
N MET A 21 2.72 3.92 3.97
CA MET A 21 4.15 4.18 3.78
C MET A 21 4.66 5.26 4.75
N GLN A 22 3.93 6.36 4.91
CA GLN A 22 4.27 7.43 5.86
C GLN A 22 4.27 6.93 7.31
N MET A 23 3.28 6.11 7.68
CA MET A 23 3.18 5.53 9.01
C MET A 23 4.39 4.65 9.32
N LEU A 24 4.73 3.72 8.43
CA LEU A 24 5.85 2.80 8.62
C LEU A 24 7.20 3.54 8.66
N ASP A 25 7.40 4.51 7.78
CA ASP A 25 8.61 5.35 7.76
C ASP A 25 8.76 6.17 9.06
N ALA A 26 7.67 6.81 9.51
CA ALA A 26 7.66 7.51 10.80
C ALA A 26 7.85 6.57 12.00
N GLY A 27 7.39 5.32 11.88
CA GLY A 27 7.60 4.23 12.82
C GLY A 27 9.04 3.71 12.86
N GLY A 28 9.91 4.17 11.96
CA GLY A 28 11.32 3.80 11.90
C GLY A 28 11.67 2.69 10.90
N LEU A 29 10.76 2.31 10.01
CA LEU A 29 11.02 1.37 8.92
C LEU A 29 11.43 2.15 7.66
N PRO A 30 12.71 2.16 7.25
CA PRO A 30 13.16 3.03 6.17
C PRO A 30 12.43 2.73 4.86
N ALA A 31 11.90 3.77 4.22
CA ALA A 31 11.21 3.60 2.95
C ALA A 31 12.16 3.62 1.73
N VAL A 32 11.91 2.70 0.79
CA VAL A 32 12.52 2.70 -0.54
C VAL A 32 11.69 3.62 -1.44
N THR A 33 12.28 4.73 -1.85
CA THR A 33 11.67 5.72 -2.75
C THR A 33 12.74 6.38 -3.61
N ASP A 34 12.37 6.83 -4.80
CA ASP A 34 13.24 7.61 -5.69
C ASP A 34 13.08 9.13 -5.53
N ASN A 35 12.09 9.58 -4.75
CA ASN A 35 11.72 10.99 -4.55
C ASN A 35 11.44 11.76 -5.86
N ILE A 36 11.10 11.08 -6.96
CA ILE A 36 10.81 11.71 -8.26
C ILE A 36 9.49 12.49 -8.18
N ARG A 37 8.46 11.88 -7.59
CA ARG A 37 7.14 12.49 -7.48
C ARG A 37 7.00 13.31 -6.20
N THR A 38 6.78 14.61 -6.36
CA THR A 38 6.62 15.55 -5.25
C THR A 38 5.16 15.63 -4.78
N ARG A 39 4.95 16.20 -3.59
CA ARG A 39 3.62 16.43 -2.97
C ARG A 39 2.67 17.18 -3.91
N ASP A 40 1.38 16.82 -3.87
CA ASP A 40 0.29 17.51 -4.56
C ASP A 40 -0.95 17.63 -3.66
N GLU A 41 -2.05 18.20 -4.17
CA GLU A 41 -3.29 18.40 -3.41
C GLU A 41 -3.98 17.09 -2.99
N ASP A 42 -3.72 15.98 -3.69
CA ASP A 42 -4.25 14.65 -3.36
C ASP A 42 -3.43 13.98 -2.25
N ASN A 43 -2.14 14.29 -2.16
CA ASN A 43 -1.23 13.78 -1.14
C ASN A 43 -0.20 14.85 -0.74
N PRO A 44 -0.58 15.75 0.19
CA PRO A 44 0.27 16.88 0.59
C PRO A 44 1.57 16.44 1.31
N LYS A 45 1.61 15.18 1.77
CA LYS A 45 2.75 14.57 2.45
C LYS A 45 3.72 13.84 1.49
N GLY A 46 3.49 13.90 0.18
CA GLY A 46 4.41 13.33 -0.83
C GLY A 46 4.19 11.84 -1.13
N TYR A 47 4.73 11.39 -2.25
CA TYR A 47 4.53 10.04 -2.76
C TYR A 47 5.80 9.21 -2.55
N TYR A 48 5.66 8.12 -1.81
CA TYR A 48 6.69 7.09 -1.64
C TYR A 48 6.75 6.16 -2.86
N GLU A 49 6.78 6.73 -4.07
CA GLU A 49 6.93 5.98 -5.31
C GLU A 49 8.39 5.58 -5.51
N PHE A 50 8.59 4.45 -6.20
CA PHE A 50 9.88 3.92 -6.55
C PHE A 50 9.77 3.27 -7.93
N GLU A 51 10.10 4.01 -9.00
CA GLU A 51 9.92 3.59 -10.39
C GLU A 51 10.48 2.20 -10.73
N PRO A 52 11.63 1.74 -10.18
CA PRO A 52 12.16 0.41 -10.47
C PRO A 52 11.20 -0.75 -10.21
N VAL A 53 10.23 -0.62 -9.28
CA VAL A 53 9.25 -1.68 -9.02
C VAL A 53 8.41 -2.05 -10.25
N LYS A 54 8.22 -1.10 -11.18
CA LYS A 54 7.44 -1.32 -12.41
C LYS A 54 8.16 -2.19 -13.43
N LYS A 55 9.47 -2.38 -13.26
CA LYS A 55 10.34 -3.17 -14.14
C LYS A 55 10.91 -4.39 -13.42
N THR A 56 10.33 -4.80 -12.30
CA THR A 56 10.86 -5.90 -11.46
C THR A 56 11.01 -7.20 -12.24
N ARG A 57 10.08 -7.49 -13.16
CA ARG A 57 10.13 -8.68 -14.01
C ARG A 57 11.36 -8.70 -14.94
N GLU A 58 11.76 -7.53 -15.42
CA GLU A 58 12.93 -7.36 -16.29
C GLU A 58 14.23 -7.19 -15.50
N ASP A 59 14.17 -6.46 -14.38
CA ASP A 59 15.30 -6.12 -13.52
C ASP A 59 14.89 -6.08 -12.04
N PRO A 60 15.08 -7.20 -11.31
CA PRO A 60 14.79 -7.27 -9.87
C PRO A 60 15.99 -6.81 -9.01
N SER A 61 17.00 -6.12 -9.56
CA SER A 61 18.22 -5.76 -8.82
C SER A 61 17.98 -4.91 -7.56
N TRP A 62 16.84 -4.23 -7.48
CA TRP A 62 16.45 -3.46 -6.30
C TRP A 62 16.03 -4.34 -5.11
N VAL A 63 15.49 -5.53 -5.36
CA VAL A 63 14.92 -6.44 -4.34
C VAL A 63 15.91 -6.74 -3.20
N PRO A 64 17.15 -7.21 -3.45
CA PRO A 64 18.10 -7.49 -2.38
C PRO A 64 18.50 -6.24 -1.58
N THR A 65 18.36 -5.04 -2.15
CA THR A 65 18.68 -3.78 -1.46
C THR A 65 17.55 -3.29 -0.54
N ALA A 66 16.38 -3.93 -0.61
CA ALA A 66 15.17 -3.58 0.12
C ALA A 66 14.93 -4.42 1.38
N CYS A 67 15.81 -5.38 1.70
CA CYS A 67 15.74 -6.13 2.96
C CYS A 67 15.75 -5.17 4.17
N GLY A 68 14.81 -5.38 5.08
CA GLY A 68 14.58 -4.52 6.23
C GLY A 68 14.09 -3.10 5.93
N LYS A 69 13.59 -2.87 4.72
CA LYS A 69 12.97 -1.63 4.29
C LYS A 69 11.53 -1.87 3.86
N VAL A 70 10.79 -0.78 3.65
CA VAL A 70 9.46 -0.82 3.08
C VAL A 70 9.43 -0.25 1.67
N VAL A 71 8.76 -0.94 0.75
CA VAL A 71 8.52 -0.47 -0.62
C VAL A 71 7.02 -0.46 -0.92
N LYS A 72 6.58 0.51 -1.71
CA LYS A 72 5.20 0.59 -2.18
C LYS A 72 5.05 -0.07 -3.54
N MET A 73 4.11 -1.00 -3.67
CA MET A 73 3.79 -1.65 -4.94
C MET A 73 2.27 -1.76 -5.11
N VAL A 74 1.74 -1.43 -6.27
CA VAL A 74 0.33 -1.77 -6.59
C VAL A 74 0.19 -3.29 -6.70
N TYR A 75 -0.96 -3.84 -6.29
CA TYR A 75 -1.17 -5.29 -6.17
C TYR A 75 -0.75 -6.12 -7.39
N ARG A 76 -0.93 -5.59 -8.61
CA ARG A 76 -0.53 -6.27 -9.85
C ARG A 76 0.98 -6.50 -9.98
N LEU A 77 1.80 -5.66 -9.36
CA LEU A 77 3.26 -5.81 -9.44
C LEU A 77 3.79 -6.87 -8.45
N LEU A 78 2.95 -7.37 -7.54
CA LEU A 78 3.35 -8.44 -6.62
C LEU A 78 3.67 -9.74 -7.37
N TYR A 79 3.00 -9.99 -8.50
CA TYR A 79 3.23 -11.16 -9.35
C TYR A 79 4.65 -11.20 -9.95
N ASP A 80 5.32 -10.05 -10.03
CA ASP A 80 6.66 -9.92 -10.62
C ASP A 80 7.78 -10.05 -9.58
N LEU A 81 7.46 -10.13 -8.28
CA LEU A 81 8.46 -10.30 -7.23
C LEU A 81 9.11 -11.69 -7.33
N PRO A 82 10.45 -11.78 -7.36
CA PRO A 82 11.14 -13.06 -7.46
C PRO A 82 11.06 -13.84 -6.15
N GLY A 83 11.08 -15.16 -6.25
CA GLY A 83 11.31 -16.03 -5.09
C GLY A 83 12.73 -15.92 -4.54
N GLY A 84 12.99 -16.60 -3.43
CA GLY A 84 14.30 -16.56 -2.73
C GLY A 84 14.44 -15.44 -1.71
N PHE A 85 13.39 -14.64 -1.52
CA PHE A 85 13.28 -13.61 -0.49
C PHE A 85 11.97 -13.82 0.27
N GLU A 86 11.94 -13.43 1.55
CA GLU A 86 10.71 -13.36 2.31
C GLU A 86 10.07 -11.98 2.17
N TYR A 87 8.78 -11.94 1.86
CA TYR A 87 8.01 -10.71 1.76
C TYR A 87 6.93 -10.68 2.83
N ARG A 88 6.85 -9.56 3.56
CA ARG A 88 5.73 -9.25 4.45
C ARG A 88 4.89 -8.15 3.83
N VAL A 89 3.72 -8.52 3.35
CA VAL A 89 2.82 -7.62 2.63
C VAL A 89 1.82 -7.03 3.61
N VAL A 90 1.83 -5.70 3.73
CA VAL A 90 0.75 -4.93 4.35
C VAL A 90 -0.22 -4.56 3.26
N PHE A 91 -1.34 -5.29 3.18
CA PHE A 91 -2.32 -5.12 2.11
C PHE A 91 -3.47 -4.20 2.56
N MET A 92 -3.52 -3.01 1.98
CA MET A 92 -4.51 -1.99 2.31
C MET A 92 -5.86 -2.28 1.67
N ARG A 93 -6.88 -2.46 2.51
CA ARG A 93 -8.29 -2.67 2.13
C ARG A 93 -9.10 -1.40 2.37
N ARG A 94 -9.97 -1.07 1.43
CA ARG A 94 -10.91 0.06 1.55
C ARG A 94 -12.22 -0.31 0.86
N HIS A 95 -13.34 0.20 1.37
CA HIS A 95 -14.64 0.00 0.76
C HIS A 95 -14.61 0.40 -0.72
N MET A 96 -15.16 -0.46 -1.57
CA MET A 96 -15.07 -0.29 -3.03
C MET A 96 -15.69 1.03 -3.48
N ASP A 97 -16.83 1.40 -2.89
CA ASP A 97 -17.55 2.63 -3.23
C ASP A 97 -16.67 3.87 -2.95
N GLU A 98 -15.94 3.87 -1.83
CA GLU A 98 -15.00 4.94 -1.51
C GLU A 98 -13.77 4.97 -2.43
N VAL A 99 -13.28 3.79 -2.85
CA VAL A 99 -12.18 3.67 -3.82
C VAL A 99 -12.61 4.31 -5.15
N LEU A 100 -13.80 3.96 -5.64
CA LEU A 100 -14.35 4.50 -6.88
C LEU A 100 -14.62 6.01 -6.78
N ALA A 101 -15.23 6.48 -5.70
CA ALA A 101 -15.45 7.91 -5.47
C ALA A 101 -14.14 8.71 -5.40
N SER A 102 -13.10 8.15 -4.76
CA SER A 102 -11.76 8.75 -4.71
C SER A 102 -11.07 8.76 -6.07
N GLN A 103 -11.27 7.71 -6.87
CA GLN A 103 -10.72 7.58 -8.22
C GLN A 103 -11.35 8.58 -9.18
N ASP A 104 -12.67 8.75 -9.13
CA ASP A 104 -13.41 9.71 -9.96
C ASP A 104 -12.97 11.16 -9.70
N LYS A 105 -12.90 11.57 -8.42
CA LYS A 105 -12.42 12.91 -8.06
C LYS A 105 -10.98 13.19 -8.51
N MET A 106 -10.09 12.19 -8.42
CA MET A 106 -8.72 12.32 -8.89
C MET A 106 -8.66 12.51 -10.42
N LEU A 107 -9.49 11.78 -11.18
CA LEU A 107 -9.58 11.94 -12.63
C LEU A 107 -10.14 13.31 -13.03
N GLN A 108 -11.21 13.75 -12.38
CA GLN A 108 -11.79 15.08 -12.58
C GLN A 108 -10.76 16.20 -12.36
N ARG A 109 -9.98 16.11 -11.28
CA ARG A 109 -8.88 17.06 -10.99
C ARG A 109 -7.79 17.03 -12.05
N ALA A 110 -7.48 15.86 -12.59
CA ALA A 110 -6.50 15.68 -13.66
C ALA A 110 -7.02 16.10 -15.05
N GLY A 111 -8.25 16.59 -15.17
CA GLY A 111 -8.89 16.91 -16.45
C GLY A 111 -9.09 15.67 -17.34
N ARG A 112 -9.09 14.47 -16.75
CA ARG A 112 -9.27 13.20 -17.44
C ARG A 112 -10.67 12.68 -17.19
N GLN A 113 -11.32 12.16 -18.22
CA GLN A 113 -12.56 11.40 -18.02
C GLN A 113 -12.22 9.96 -17.62
N GLY A 114 -13.07 9.37 -16.79
CA GLY A 114 -13.03 7.93 -16.53
C GLY A 114 -13.20 7.13 -17.82
N GLY A 115 -12.76 5.87 -17.80
CA GLY A 115 -13.00 4.95 -18.91
C GLY A 115 -14.50 4.70 -19.13
N ASN A 116 -14.85 3.98 -20.20
CA ASN A 116 -16.23 3.72 -20.62
C ASN A 116 -17.02 2.75 -19.70
N ALA A 117 -16.46 2.30 -18.58
CA ALA A 117 -17.09 1.35 -17.68
C ALA A 117 -17.93 2.05 -16.62
N THR A 118 -19.10 1.49 -16.29
CA THR A 118 -19.93 2.01 -15.19
C THR A 118 -19.26 1.75 -13.82
N PRO A 119 -19.62 2.49 -12.77
CA PRO A 119 -19.12 2.23 -11.42
C PRO A 119 -19.32 0.79 -10.96
N GLU A 120 -20.46 0.17 -11.29
CA GLU A 120 -20.78 -1.22 -10.93
C GLU A 120 -19.88 -2.23 -11.67
N GLN A 121 -19.63 -1.99 -12.95
CA GLN A 121 -18.71 -2.80 -13.75
C GLN A 121 -17.28 -2.70 -13.23
N MET A 122 -16.84 -1.50 -12.86
CA MET A 122 -15.53 -1.27 -12.26
C MET A 122 -15.41 -1.93 -10.88
N ALA A 123 -16.45 -1.83 -10.04
CA ALA A 123 -16.50 -2.50 -8.74
C ALA A 123 -16.37 -4.02 -8.88
N ALA A 124 -17.16 -4.62 -9.78
CA ALA A 124 -17.12 -6.07 -10.03
C ALA A 124 -15.76 -6.52 -10.56
N LEU A 125 -15.15 -5.74 -11.46
CA LEU A 125 -13.81 -6.02 -11.97
C LEU A 125 -12.78 -6.01 -10.84
N PHE A 126 -12.74 -4.96 -10.02
CA PHE A 126 -11.78 -4.85 -8.93
C PHE A 126 -11.97 -5.92 -7.86
N ARG A 127 -13.21 -6.28 -7.51
CA ARG A 127 -13.47 -7.40 -6.57
C ARG A 127 -12.87 -8.71 -7.09
N ARG A 128 -13.15 -9.06 -8.34
CA ARG A 128 -12.59 -10.27 -8.96
C ARG A 128 -11.06 -10.26 -9.01
N GLU A 129 -10.45 -9.09 -9.19
CA GLU A 129 -8.99 -8.97 -9.19
C GLU A 129 -8.39 -9.05 -7.79
N LEU A 130 -9.09 -8.56 -6.77
CA LEU A 130 -8.72 -8.74 -5.37
C LEU A 130 -8.78 -10.22 -4.98
N ASP A 131 -9.86 -10.92 -5.30
CA ASP A 131 -9.99 -12.36 -5.01
C ASP A 131 -8.83 -13.16 -5.63
N LYS A 132 -8.48 -12.83 -6.89
CA LYS A 132 -7.37 -13.48 -7.60
C LYS A 132 -6.00 -13.22 -6.98
N VAL A 133 -5.73 -12.01 -6.49
CA VAL A 133 -4.43 -11.72 -5.86
C VAL A 133 -4.36 -12.33 -4.47
N ASP A 134 -5.48 -12.41 -3.77
CA ASP A 134 -5.57 -13.04 -2.45
C ASP A 134 -5.29 -14.54 -2.54
N ASP A 135 -5.98 -15.24 -3.45
CA ASP A 135 -5.75 -16.67 -3.72
C ASP A 135 -4.31 -16.93 -4.13
N TRP A 136 -3.75 -16.07 -5.01
CA TRP A 136 -2.38 -16.21 -5.44
C TRP A 136 -1.40 -16.02 -4.29
N LEU A 137 -1.52 -14.94 -3.50
CA LEU A 137 -0.63 -14.67 -2.36
C LEU A 137 -0.66 -15.80 -1.33
N GLN A 138 -1.84 -16.35 -1.02
CA GLN A 138 -1.98 -17.49 -0.11
C GLN A 138 -1.28 -18.76 -0.62
N SER A 139 -1.19 -18.93 -1.94
CA SER A 139 -0.48 -20.06 -2.54
C SER A 139 1.05 -19.91 -2.54
N GLN A 140 1.59 -18.73 -2.20
CA GLN A 140 3.03 -18.48 -2.22
C GLN A 140 3.66 -18.64 -0.83
N PRO A 141 4.59 -19.60 -0.63
CA PRO A 141 5.16 -19.88 0.71
C PRO A 141 6.10 -18.78 1.24
N HIS A 142 6.55 -17.88 0.37
CA HIS A 142 7.50 -16.81 0.68
C HIS A 142 6.82 -15.46 0.95
N PHE A 143 5.49 -15.44 0.94
CA PHE A 143 4.68 -14.28 1.30
C PHE A 143 3.97 -14.51 2.63
N SER A 144 4.05 -13.51 3.50
CA SER A 144 3.13 -13.35 4.63
C SER A 144 2.32 -12.09 4.40
N VAL A 145 1.01 -12.13 4.62
CA VAL A 145 0.11 -11.02 4.33
C VAL A 145 -0.65 -10.60 5.58
N MET A 146 -0.72 -9.30 5.83
CA MET A 146 -1.61 -8.71 6.82
C MET A 146 -2.51 -7.70 6.12
N ASP A 147 -3.82 -7.96 6.15
CA ASP A 147 -4.81 -7.00 5.69
C ASP A 147 -4.99 -5.87 6.70
N VAL A 148 -5.07 -4.64 6.20
CA VAL A 148 -5.34 -3.45 7.01
C VAL A 148 -6.54 -2.73 6.43
N GLN A 149 -7.61 -2.66 7.22
CA GLN A 149 -8.80 -1.90 6.86
C GLN A 149 -8.54 -0.40 7.04
N TYR A 150 -8.62 0.34 5.94
CA TYR A 150 -8.37 1.77 5.93
C TYR A 150 -9.29 2.54 6.89
N HIS A 151 -10.58 2.18 6.96
CA HIS A 151 -11.53 2.87 7.83
C HIS A 151 -11.21 2.66 9.32
N GLU A 152 -10.82 1.45 9.72
CA GLU A 152 -10.39 1.14 11.08
C GLU A 152 -9.11 1.89 11.43
N MET A 153 -8.13 1.91 10.52
CA MET A 153 -6.87 2.63 10.72
C MET A 153 -7.07 4.13 10.91
N ILE A 154 -8.07 4.73 10.24
CA ILE A 154 -8.40 6.14 10.45
C ILE A 154 -9.12 6.35 11.78
N ALA A 155 -10.03 5.45 12.16
CA ALA A 155 -10.90 5.61 13.32
C ALA A 155 -10.15 5.39 14.64
N ASP A 156 -9.38 4.31 14.72
CA ASP A 156 -8.58 3.94 15.90
C ASP A 156 -7.26 3.27 15.44
N PRO A 157 -6.20 4.07 15.19
CA PRO A 157 -4.97 3.55 14.61
C PRO A 157 -4.16 2.66 15.55
N VAL A 158 -4.30 2.81 16.87
CA VAL A 158 -3.37 2.20 17.83
C VAL A 158 -3.39 0.67 17.78
N PRO A 159 -4.55 -0.02 17.84
CA PRO A 159 -4.59 -1.48 17.77
C PRO A 159 -3.98 -2.03 16.48
N LEU A 160 -4.26 -1.40 15.35
CA LEU A 160 -3.69 -1.82 14.06
C LEU A 160 -2.19 -1.53 13.97
N CYS A 161 -1.70 -0.44 14.56
CA CYS A 161 -0.27 -0.16 14.64
C CYS A 161 0.47 -1.18 15.52
N GLU A 162 -0.12 -1.63 16.62
CA GLU A 162 0.44 -2.70 17.47
C GLU A 162 0.49 -4.05 16.73
N ALA A 163 -0.58 -4.39 16.02
CA ALA A 163 -0.63 -5.59 15.19
C ALA A 163 0.39 -5.53 14.05
N LEU A 164 0.51 -4.39 13.36
CA LEU A 164 1.53 -4.16 12.33
C LEU A 164 2.95 -4.28 12.89
N ASN A 165 3.20 -3.67 14.06
CA ASN A 165 4.50 -3.77 14.71
C ASN A 165 4.85 -5.25 14.98
N THR A 166 3.92 -6.01 15.56
CA THR A 166 4.11 -7.45 15.81
C THR A 166 4.36 -8.21 14.50
N PHE A 167 3.53 -7.98 13.48
CA PHE A 167 3.66 -8.60 12.16
C PHE A 167 4.99 -8.27 11.48
N LEU A 168 5.57 -7.09 11.74
CA LEU A 168 6.84 -6.62 11.16
C LEU A 168 8.03 -6.79 12.10
N GLY A 169 7.92 -7.65 13.12
CA GLY A 169 9.06 -8.06 13.95
C GLY A 169 9.31 -7.23 15.22
N GLY A 170 8.37 -6.37 15.60
CA GLY A 170 8.24 -5.82 16.96
C GLY A 170 9.13 -4.62 17.30
N ARG A 171 9.66 -3.90 16.30
CA ARG A 171 10.65 -2.82 16.49
C ARG A 171 10.17 -1.42 16.09
N LEU A 172 8.95 -1.30 15.59
CA LEU A 172 8.37 -0.04 15.14
C LEU A 172 7.88 0.80 16.31
N ASP A 173 8.01 2.11 16.17
CA ASP A 173 7.44 3.08 17.10
C ASP A 173 5.94 3.28 16.81
N VAL A 174 5.11 2.49 17.50
CA VAL A 174 3.64 2.51 17.38
C VAL A 174 3.06 3.90 17.57
N ARG A 175 3.62 4.71 18.49
CA ARG A 175 3.11 6.06 18.76
C ARG A 175 3.39 6.99 17.59
N ARG A 176 4.59 6.92 17.01
CA ARG A 176 4.92 7.70 15.81
C ARG A 176 4.11 7.26 14.60
N MET A 177 3.90 5.96 14.41
CA MET A 177 3.02 5.45 13.34
C MET A 177 1.60 6.03 13.46
N ALA A 178 0.98 5.89 14.64
CA ALA A 178 -0.37 6.39 14.88
C ALA A 178 -0.49 7.91 14.71
N GLY A 179 0.55 8.66 15.12
CA GLY A 179 0.59 10.13 14.99
C GLY A 179 0.62 10.66 13.55
N VAL A 180 0.87 9.81 12.55
CA VAL A 180 0.82 10.19 11.12
C VAL A 180 -0.62 10.29 10.62
N VAL A 181 -1.55 9.53 11.22
CA VAL A 181 -2.94 9.48 10.79
C VAL A 181 -3.58 10.85 10.99
N ASP A 182 -4.13 11.38 9.90
CA ASP A 182 -4.86 12.64 9.88
C ASP A 182 -6.29 12.36 9.42
N PRO A 183 -7.26 12.28 10.36
CA PRO A 183 -8.66 12.02 10.02
C PRO A 183 -9.27 13.05 9.06
N SER A 184 -8.72 14.27 8.96
CA SER A 184 -9.18 15.31 8.03
C SER A 184 -8.86 15.00 6.56
N LEU A 185 -7.91 14.09 6.31
CA LEU A 185 -7.58 13.58 4.98
C LEU A 185 -8.47 12.40 4.56
N TYR A 186 -9.27 11.83 5.48
CA TYR A 186 -10.27 10.82 5.14
C TYR A 186 -11.51 11.45 4.49
N ARG A 187 -11.32 11.77 3.21
CA ARG A 187 -12.29 12.38 2.31
C ARG A 187 -12.93 11.27 1.45
N ASN A 188 -14.19 11.46 1.07
CA ASN A 188 -15.01 10.52 0.27
C ASN A 188 -15.42 9.27 1.06
N ARG A 189 -16.42 9.43 1.92
CA ARG A 189 -16.99 8.39 2.81
C ARG A 189 -18.32 7.82 2.27
N SER A 190 -18.62 8.14 1.02
CA SER A 190 -19.91 7.94 0.35
C SER A 190 -19.65 7.51 -1.08
#